data_AF-A0A0P7KMX6-F1
#
_entry.id   AF-A0A0P7KMX6-F1
#
_cell.length_a   1.000
_cell.length_b   1.000
_cell.length_c   1.000
_cell.angle_alpha   90.00
_cell.angle_beta   90.00
_cell.angle_gamma   90.00
#
_symmetry.space_group_name_H-M   'P 1'
#
loop_
_entity.id
_entity.type
_entity.pdbx_description
1 polymer ?
#
loop_
_entity_poly.entity_id
_entity_poly.type
_entity_poly.pdbx_seq_one_letter_code
_entity_poly.pdbx_strand_id
1 'polypeptide(L)'
;MNTGYIDPKRQEARQSYTGSRLTDSQFDEAWNISSIINREIHRTGSFREKLTDFAHAFARNEKFDAMRGETILRDIYSARYGESMNQTREGLMECEATLRDTGDDQALHHARMVETLIQDGPTMPFYRAYDISAVEMARQHGVTESGAKSMMKEAFEKAEGRDLYISGKELEERHHKPVHEAERAIQRSDRQRQRTGPQM
;
A
#
# COMPACT_ATOMS: atom_id res chain seq x y z
N MET A 1 4.51 18.37 31.40
CA MET A 1 4.33 19.11 30.13
C MET A 1 4.87 18.22 29.03
N ASN A 2 3.99 17.64 28.22
CA ASN A 2 4.41 16.74 27.14
C ASN A 2 4.91 17.62 26.00
N THR A 3 6.22 17.78 25.85
CA THR A 3 6.84 18.42 24.68
C THR A 3 6.56 17.52 23.48
N GLY A 4 5.38 17.69 22.89
CA GLY A 4 4.93 16.94 21.74
C GLY A 4 5.95 17.10 20.62
N TYR A 5 6.43 15.97 20.11
CA TYR A 5 7.26 15.94 18.91
C TYR A 5 6.56 16.73 17.81
N ILE A 6 7.19 17.82 17.36
CA ILE A 6 6.70 18.56 16.21
C ILE A 6 7.53 18.11 15.02
N ASP A 7 6.87 17.48 14.04
CA ASP A 7 7.47 17.10 12.77
C ASP A 7 8.05 18.36 12.07
N PRO A 8 9.38 18.46 11.90
CA PRO A 8 10.01 19.62 11.28
C PRO A 8 9.48 19.90 9.87
N LYS A 9 9.23 18.86 9.08
CA LYS A 9 8.68 18.99 7.72
C LYS A 9 7.27 19.56 7.73
N ARG A 10 6.49 19.23 8.77
CA ARG A 10 5.15 19.82 8.96
C ARG A 10 5.24 21.31 9.27
N GLN A 11 6.19 21.73 10.10
CA GLN A 11 6.41 23.16 10.37
C GLN A 11 6.87 23.91 9.11
N GLU A 12 7.82 23.36 8.37
CA GLU A 12 8.30 23.93 7.10
C GLU A 12 7.15 24.09 6.10
N ALA A 13 6.35 23.04 5.90
CA ALA A 13 5.18 23.11 5.03
C ALA A 13 4.13 24.11 5.54
N ARG A 14 3.92 24.22 6.86
CA ARG A 14 3.01 25.22 7.45
C ARG A 14 3.51 26.66 7.23
N GLN A 15 4.82 26.86 7.24
CA GLN A 15 5.47 28.15 7.01
C GLN A 15 5.65 28.48 5.52
N SER A 16 5.39 27.53 4.62
CA SER A 16 5.42 27.76 3.17
C SER A 16 4.43 28.86 2.73
N TYR A 17 4.61 29.38 1.52
CA TYR A 17 3.75 30.42 0.96
C TYR A 17 2.27 30.03 0.97
N THR A 18 1.95 28.82 0.50
CA THR A 18 0.58 28.32 0.48
C THR A 18 0.15 27.89 1.87
N GLY A 19 1.02 27.20 2.61
CA GLY A 19 0.74 26.73 3.96
C GLY A 19 0.33 27.85 4.90
N SER A 20 1.07 28.96 4.96
CA SER A 20 0.85 30.09 5.89
C SER A 20 -0.48 30.82 5.67
N ARG A 21 -1.13 30.63 4.52
CA ARG A 21 -2.40 31.29 4.16
C ARG A 21 -3.63 30.46 4.47
N LEU A 22 -3.45 29.20 4.85
CA LEU A 22 -4.54 28.32 5.24
C LEU A 22 -4.87 28.50 6.72
N THR A 23 -6.12 28.23 7.10
CA THR A 23 -6.45 27.96 8.51
C THR A 23 -5.75 26.67 8.96
N ASP A 24 -5.66 26.44 10.27
CA ASP A 24 -5.06 25.20 10.77
C ASP A 24 -5.83 23.96 10.30
N SER A 25 -7.17 24.02 10.26
CA SER A 25 -8.01 22.93 9.76
C SER A 25 -7.75 22.62 8.27
N GLN A 26 -7.68 23.67 7.44
CA GLN A 26 -7.41 23.53 6.01
C GLN A 26 -6.03 22.94 5.75
N PHE A 27 -5.03 23.40 6.51
CA PHE A 27 -3.67 22.88 6.42
C PHE A 27 -3.61 21.41 6.82
N ASP A 28 -4.24 21.03 7.93
CA ASP A 28 -4.24 19.65 8.42
C ASP A 28 -4.94 18.69 7.46
N GLU A 29 -6.04 19.11 6.85
CA GLU A 29 -6.70 18.33 5.80
C GLU A 29 -5.81 18.18 4.56
N ALA A 30 -5.24 19.27 4.04
CA ALA A 30 -4.32 19.22 2.91
C ALA A 30 -3.08 18.36 3.19
N TRP A 31 -2.55 18.43 4.42
CA TRP A 31 -1.44 17.59 4.88
C TRP A 31 -1.81 16.10 4.84
N ASN A 32 -2.98 15.73 5.35
CA ASN A 32 -3.44 14.34 5.32
C ASN A 32 -3.69 13.83 3.88
N ILE A 33 -4.32 14.65 3.04
CA ILE A 33 -4.56 14.34 1.63
C ILE A 33 -3.22 14.12 0.90
N SER A 34 -2.21 14.96 1.15
CA SER A 34 -0.89 14.80 0.52
C SER A 34 -0.26 13.43 0.80
N SER A 35 -0.43 12.86 2.01
CA SER A 35 0.04 11.50 2.31
C SER A 35 -0.73 10.42 1.57
N ILE A 36 -2.04 10.58 1.37
CA ILE A 36 -2.85 9.63 0.61
C ILE A 36 -2.39 9.65 -0.85
N ILE A 37 -2.16 10.83 -1.41
CA ILE A 37 -1.67 10.98 -2.78
C ILE A 37 -0.27 10.36 -2.91
N ASN A 38 0.64 10.63 -1.97
CA ASN A 38 1.97 10.02 -1.99
C ASN A 38 1.88 8.49 -1.97
N ARG A 39 1.01 7.95 -1.12
CA ARG A 39 0.76 6.51 -1.03
C ARG A 39 0.26 5.95 -2.37
N GLU A 40 -0.64 6.66 -3.05
CA GLU A 40 -1.13 6.25 -4.37
C GLU A 40 -0.01 6.21 -5.41
N ILE A 41 0.85 7.24 -5.45
CA ILE A 41 1.99 7.31 -6.37
C ILE A 41 2.92 6.10 -6.17
N HIS A 42 3.29 5.79 -4.92
CA HIS A 42 4.11 4.60 -4.65
C HIS A 42 3.38 3.28 -4.92
N ARG A 43 2.05 3.24 -4.81
CA ARG A 43 1.29 2.01 -5.07
C ARG A 43 1.14 1.73 -6.56
N THR A 44 0.80 2.74 -7.35
CA THR A 44 0.34 2.55 -8.75
C THR A 44 1.11 3.35 -9.78
N GLY A 45 1.96 4.30 -9.37
CA GLY A 45 2.57 5.26 -10.29
C GLY A 45 1.56 6.28 -10.85
N SER A 46 0.37 6.41 -10.26
CA SER A 46 -0.65 7.37 -10.67
C SER A 46 -1.09 8.24 -9.50
N PHE A 47 -1.57 9.43 -9.81
CA PHE A 47 -2.16 10.34 -8.81
C PHE A 47 -3.27 11.22 -9.34
N ARG A 48 -3.45 11.34 -10.66
CA ARG A 48 -4.34 12.34 -11.26
C ARG A 48 -5.78 12.19 -10.79
N GLU A 49 -6.32 10.97 -10.84
CA GLU A 49 -7.70 10.70 -10.38
C GLU A 49 -7.87 11.03 -8.90
N LYS A 50 -6.97 10.50 -8.04
CA LYS A 50 -7.01 10.79 -6.59
C LYS A 50 -6.88 12.28 -6.29
N LEU A 51 -5.96 12.97 -6.95
CA LEU A 51 -5.78 14.41 -6.80
C LEU A 51 -7.04 15.16 -7.20
N THR A 52 -7.64 14.84 -8.34
CA THR A 52 -8.89 15.46 -8.81
C THR A 52 -10.02 15.23 -7.81
N ASP A 53 -10.23 13.99 -7.36
CA ASP A 53 -11.29 13.64 -6.40
C ASP A 53 -11.13 14.39 -5.08
N PHE A 54 -9.91 14.38 -4.52
CA PHE A 54 -9.63 15.07 -3.26
C PHE A 54 -9.64 16.58 -3.41
N ALA A 55 -9.17 17.15 -4.53
CA ALA A 55 -9.26 18.58 -4.79
C ALA A 55 -10.71 19.05 -4.85
N HIS A 56 -11.59 18.29 -5.50
CA HIS A 56 -13.02 18.59 -5.53
C HIS A 56 -13.69 18.50 -4.17
N ALA A 57 -13.37 17.47 -3.37
CA ALA A 57 -13.91 17.32 -2.02
C ALA A 57 -13.42 18.45 -1.09
N PHE A 58 -12.11 18.71 -1.10
CA PHE A 58 -11.47 19.75 -0.30
C PHE A 58 -12.00 21.14 -0.64
N ALA A 59 -12.06 21.48 -1.94
CA ALA A 59 -12.56 22.78 -2.38
C ALA A 59 -14.03 23.00 -2.01
N ARG A 60 -14.87 21.95 -2.08
CA ARG A 60 -16.28 22.03 -1.70
C ARG A 60 -16.48 22.33 -0.22
N ASN A 61 -15.73 21.65 0.65
CA ASN A 61 -15.85 21.82 2.10
C ASN A 61 -15.36 23.20 2.53
N GLU A 62 -14.26 23.65 1.93
CA GLU A 62 -13.57 24.90 2.31
C GLU A 62 -13.98 26.12 1.49
N LYS A 63 -14.98 25.96 0.59
CA LYS A 63 -15.54 27.00 -0.29
C LYS A 63 -14.49 27.65 -1.20
N PHE A 64 -13.54 26.86 -1.69
CA PHE A 64 -12.62 27.25 -2.76
C PHE A 64 -13.16 26.83 -4.13
N ASP A 65 -12.59 27.37 -5.20
CA ASP A 65 -12.72 26.73 -6.51
C ASP A 65 -11.80 25.49 -6.58
N ALA A 66 -12.16 24.53 -7.45
CA ALA A 66 -11.45 23.26 -7.56
C ALA A 66 -9.99 23.42 -8.01
N MET A 67 -9.69 24.40 -8.87
CA MET A 67 -8.33 24.65 -9.35
C MET A 67 -7.44 25.15 -8.22
N ARG A 68 -7.96 26.04 -7.36
CA ARG A 68 -7.29 26.45 -6.13
C ARG A 68 -7.08 25.29 -5.17
N GLY A 69 -8.09 24.43 -5.00
CA GLY A 69 -7.98 23.21 -4.19
C GLY A 69 -6.83 22.31 -4.66
N GLU A 70 -6.76 22.04 -5.97
CA GLU A 70 -5.68 21.25 -6.56
C GLU A 70 -4.30 21.90 -6.35
N THR A 71 -4.19 23.21 -6.58
CA THR A 71 -2.96 23.97 -6.40
C THR A 71 -2.45 23.86 -4.96
N ILE A 72 -3.35 24.01 -3.98
CA ILE A 72 -3.01 23.86 -2.56
C ILE A 72 -2.44 22.46 -2.28
N LEU A 73 -3.10 21.42 -2.77
CA LEU A 73 -2.66 20.04 -2.53
C LEU A 73 -1.28 19.75 -3.16
N ARG A 74 -1.01 20.29 -4.35
CA ARG A 74 0.30 20.18 -5.03
C ARG A 74 1.41 20.91 -4.27
N ASP A 75 1.13 22.12 -3.79
CA ASP A 75 2.11 22.91 -3.05
C ASP A 75 2.44 22.27 -1.70
N ILE A 76 1.43 21.82 -0.96
CA ILE A 76 1.63 21.13 0.32
C ILE A 76 2.37 19.80 0.13
N TYR A 77 2.05 19.05 -0.93
CA TYR A 77 2.82 17.87 -1.31
C TYR A 77 4.30 18.20 -1.54
N SER A 78 4.57 19.20 -2.37
CA SER A 78 5.94 19.58 -2.73
C SER A 78 6.73 20.06 -1.52
N ALA A 79 6.10 20.85 -0.64
CA ALA A 79 6.71 21.28 0.61
C ALA A 79 7.01 20.12 1.56
N ARG A 80 6.14 19.09 1.59
CA ARG A 80 6.30 17.93 2.46
C ARG A 80 7.39 16.96 1.98
N TYR A 81 7.44 16.69 0.68
CA TYR A 81 8.28 15.64 0.11
C TYR A 81 9.57 16.18 -0.53
N GLY A 82 9.64 17.48 -0.81
CA GLY A 82 10.80 18.11 -1.46
C GLY A 82 10.80 17.99 -2.98
N GLU A 83 9.77 17.37 -3.54
CA GLU A 83 9.60 17.11 -4.97
C GLU A 83 8.12 17.18 -5.34
N SER A 84 7.84 17.46 -6.62
CA SER A 84 6.48 17.44 -7.14
C SER A 84 5.98 16.00 -7.35
N MET A 85 4.66 15.81 -7.35
CA MET A 85 4.03 14.50 -7.61
C MET A 85 4.47 13.86 -8.94
N ASN A 86 4.79 14.68 -9.96
CA ASN A 86 5.31 14.17 -11.24
C ASN A 86 6.75 13.69 -11.10
N GLN A 87 7.60 14.42 -10.37
CA GLN A 87 8.98 14.02 -10.11
C GLN A 87 9.03 12.70 -9.32
N THR A 88 8.22 12.56 -8.27
CA THR A 88 8.10 11.29 -7.54
C THR A 88 7.69 10.16 -8.48
N ARG A 89 6.67 10.38 -9.33
CA ARG A 89 6.24 9.37 -10.30
C ARG A 89 7.37 8.99 -11.26
N GLU A 90 8.05 9.98 -11.83
CA GLU A 90 9.12 9.78 -12.82
C GLU A 90 10.29 9.01 -12.20
N GLY A 91 10.72 9.38 -10.99
CA GLY A 91 11.76 8.65 -10.27
C GLY A 91 11.41 7.17 -10.04
N LEU A 92 10.17 6.86 -9.66
CA LEU A 92 9.73 5.47 -9.51
C LEU A 92 9.76 4.69 -10.85
N MET A 93 9.41 5.34 -11.96
CA MET A 93 9.43 4.70 -13.29
C MET A 93 10.86 4.49 -13.80
N GLU A 94 11.77 5.42 -13.53
CA GLU A 94 13.19 5.30 -13.87
C GLU A 94 13.85 4.16 -13.07
N CYS A 95 13.56 4.08 -11.77
CA CYS A 95 13.99 2.96 -10.93
C CYS A 95 13.42 1.63 -11.46
N GLU A 96 12.14 1.60 -11.84
CA GLU A 96 11.51 0.39 -12.36
C GLU A 96 12.13 -0.06 -13.68
N ALA A 97 12.38 0.86 -14.62
CA ALA A 97 13.05 0.54 -15.89
C ALA A 97 14.45 -0.05 -15.66
N THR A 98 15.23 0.55 -14.76
CA THR A 98 16.57 0.06 -14.39
C THR A 98 16.52 -1.32 -13.74
N LEU A 99 15.53 -1.54 -12.86
CA LEU A 99 15.36 -2.80 -12.16
C LEU A 99 14.93 -3.93 -13.10
N ARG A 100 14.12 -3.65 -14.13
CA ARG A 100 13.71 -4.68 -15.11
C ARG A 100 14.89 -5.28 -15.88
N ASP A 101 15.96 -4.53 -16.08
CA ASP A 101 17.13 -5.02 -16.81
C ASP A 101 18.06 -5.91 -15.95
N THR A 102 18.00 -5.78 -14.62
CA THR A 102 19.01 -6.36 -13.70
C THR A 102 18.45 -7.09 -12.48
N GLY A 103 17.15 -6.98 -12.24
CA GLY A 103 16.49 -7.32 -10.98
C GLY A 103 15.77 -8.67 -10.98
N ASP A 104 15.91 -9.50 -12.02
CA ASP A 104 15.24 -10.81 -12.11
C ASP A 104 15.45 -11.68 -10.86
N ASP A 105 16.70 -11.78 -10.37
CA ASP A 105 17.03 -12.57 -9.18
C ASP A 105 16.36 -12.01 -7.91
N GLN A 106 16.25 -10.69 -7.80
CA GLN A 106 15.61 -10.02 -6.67
C GLN A 106 14.09 -10.19 -6.72
N ALA A 107 13.49 -10.02 -7.91
CA ALA A 107 12.08 -10.27 -8.13
C ALA A 107 11.69 -11.73 -7.85
N LEU A 108 12.52 -12.68 -8.28
CA LEU A 108 12.34 -14.10 -8.00
C LEU A 108 12.48 -14.41 -6.51
N HIS A 109 13.45 -13.79 -5.82
CA HIS A 109 13.60 -13.92 -4.37
C HIS A 109 12.31 -13.53 -3.64
N HIS A 110 11.78 -12.33 -3.92
CA HIS A 110 10.53 -11.86 -3.34
C HIS A 110 9.32 -12.71 -3.75
N ALA A 111 9.29 -13.22 -4.98
CA ALA A 111 8.23 -14.13 -5.41
C ALA A 111 8.23 -15.45 -4.62
N ARG A 112 9.41 -16.02 -4.35
CA ARG A 112 9.55 -17.24 -3.52
C ARG A 112 9.22 -16.98 -2.05
N MET A 113 9.49 -15.78 -1.53
CA MET A 113 9.05 -15.41 -0.17
C MET A 113 7.53 -15.50 0.01
N VAL A 114 6.74 -15.31 -1.05
CA VAL A 114 5.28 -15.50 -1.00
C VAL A 114 4.95 -16.94 -0.60
N GLU A 115 5.63 -17.92 -1.18
CA GLU A 115 5.43 -19.33 -0.84
C GLU A 115 5.81 -19.60 0.62
N THR A 116 6.93 -19.06 1.09
CA THR A 116 7.36 -19.15 2.48
C THR A 116 6.32 -18.54 3.44
N LEU A 117 5.79 -17.35 3.15
CA LEU A 117 4.77 -16.70 3.99
C LEU A 117 3.45 -17.47 4.06
N ILE A 118 3.10 -18.23 3.01
CA ILE A 118 1.91 -19.09 2.99
C ILE A 118 2.15 -20.34 3.84
N GLN A 119 3.35 -20.91 3.79
CA GLN A 119 3.73 -22.14 4.49
C GLN A 119 4.02 -21.90 5.99
N ASP A 120 4.77 -20.84 6.29
CA ASP A 120 5.37 -20.57 7.59
C ASP A 120 4.63 -19.43 8.30
N GLY A 121 3.75 -19.80 9.23
CA GLY A 121 3.07 -18.86 10.12
C GLY A 121 1.58 -19.14 10.32
N PRO A 122 0.84 -18.21 10.97
CA PRO A 122 -0.61 -18.27 10.97
C PRO A 122 -1.14 -18.18 9.55
N THR A 123 -2.18 -18.97 9.27
CA THR A 123 -2.86 -19.12 7.97
C THR A 123 -2.91 -17.79 7.17
N MET A 124 -2.02 -17.64 6.18
CA MET A 124 -1.90 -16.40 5.41
C MET A 124 -2.31 -16.61 3.94
N PRO A 125 -3.46 -16.09 3.49
CA PRO A 125 -3.87 -16.24 2.10
C PRO A 125 -2.89 -15.53 1.14
N PHE A 126 -2.77 -16.06 -0.07
CA PHE A 126 -1.86 -15.61 -1.13
C PHE A 126 -1.92 -14.11 -1.33
N TYR A 127 -3.12 -13.52 -1.45
CA TYR A 127 -3.23 -12.09 -1.71
C TYR A 127 -2.51 -11.23 -0.66
N ARG A 128 -2.47 -11.70 0.60
CA ARG A 128 -1.81 -11.00 1.70
C ARG A 128 -0.30 -11.23 1.68
N ALA A 129 0.14 -12.48 1.47
CA ALA A 129 1.55 -12.82 1.32
C ALA A 129 2.20 -12.09 0.12
N TYR A 130 1.46 -12.06 -0.99
CA TYR A 130 1.84 -11.36 -2.22
C TYR A 130 1.91 -9.85 -2.03
N ASP A 131 0.96 -9.25 -1.32
CA ASP A 131 0.99 -7.82 -1.00
C ASP A 131 2.18 -7.46 -0.10
N ILE A 132 2.44 -8.24 0.95
CA ILE A 132 3.58 -8.02 1.85
C ILE A 132 4.90 -8.03 1.09
N SER A 133 5.14 -9.08 0.30
CA SER A 133 6.40 -9.24 -0.45
C SER A 133 6.56 -8.15 -1.50
N ALA A 134 5.48 -7.77 -2.20
CA ALA A 134 5.53 -6.68 -3.17
C ALA A 134 5.77 -5.31 -2.53
N VAL A 135 5.17 -5.03 -1.38
CA VAL A 135 5.40 -3.77 -0.62
C VAL A 135 6.86 -3.70 -0.17
N GLU A 136 7.42 -4.83 0.27
CA GLU A 136 8.82 -4.90 0.68
C GLU A 136 9.76 -4.65 -0.50
N MET A 137 9.57 -5.36 -1.62
CA MET A 137 10.34 -5.15 -2.84
C MET A 137 10.24 -3.69 -3.34
N ALA A 138 9.02 -3.14 -3.40
CA ALA A 138 8.80 -1.77 -3.85
C ALA A 138 9.57 -0.74 -3.00
N ARG A 139 9.59 -0.93 -1.68
CA ARG A 139 10.33 -0.06 -0.75
C ARG A 139 11.84 -0.22 -0.89
N GLN A 140 12.33 -1.44 -1.02
CA GLN A 140 13.77 -1.72 -1.14
C GLN A 140 14.37 -1.14 -2.42
N HIS A 141 13.61 -1.16 -3.52
CA HIS A 141 14.11 -0.78 -4.84
C HIS A 141 13.59 0.56 -5.37
N GLY A 142 12.73 1.25 -4.62
CA GLY A 142 12.17 2.53 -5.05
C GLY A 142 11.30 2.40 -6.31
N VAL A 143 10.51 1.33 -6.41
CA VAL A 143 9.59 1.09 -7.53
C VAL A 143 8.14 1.15 -7.06
N THR A 144 7.19 1.09 -8.00
CA THR A 144 5.78 1.00 -7.64
C THR A 144 5.42 -0.39 -7.12
N GLU A 145 4.43 -0.50 -6.24
CA GLU A 145 3.92 -1.81 -5.81
C GLU A 145 3.31 -2.60 -6.97
N SER A 146 2.65 -1.93 -7.91
CA SER A 146 2.21 -2.53 -9.16
C SER A 146 3.37 -3.08 -10.01
N GLY A 147 4.47 -2.33 -10.11
CA GLY A 147 5.67 -2.72 -10.83
C GLY A 147 6.35 -3.93 -10.18
N ALA A 148 6.56 -3.87 -8.86
CA ALA A 148 7.08 -5.00 -8.08
C ALA A 148 6.25 -6.27 -8.27
N LYS A 149 4.91 -6.16 -8.19
CA LYS A 149 3.98 -7.26 -8.46
C LYS A 149 4.17 -7.85 -9.86
N SER A 150 4.29 -7.01 -10.89
CA SER A 150 4.53 -7.47 -12.26
C SER A 150 5.84 -8.24 -12.37
N MET A 151 6.94 -7.65 -11.88
CA MET A 151 8.28 -8.25 -11.94
C MET A 151 8.35 -9.58 -11.18
N MET A 152 7.75 -9.67 -9.99
CA MET A 152 7.68 -10.92 -9.23
C MET A 152 7.00 -12.04 -10.03
N LYS A 153 5.88 -11.74 -10.70
CA LYS A 153 5.18 -12.72 -11.53
C LYS A 153 6.03 -13.15 -12.72
N GLU A 154 6.57 -12.19 -13.46
CA GLU A 154 7.40 -12.42 -14.65
C GLU A 154 8.64 -13.27 -14.31
N ALA A 155 9.36 -12.91 -13.25
CA ALA A 155 10.55 -13.63 -12.81
C ALA A 155 10.23 -15.05 -12.32
N PHE A 156 9.12 -15.21 -11.58
CA PHE A 156 8.68 -16.53 -11.12
C PHE A 156 8.27 -17.44 -12.29
N GLU A 157 7.48 -16.92 -13.23
CA GLU A 157 7.07 -17.69 -14.41
C GLU A 157 8.27 -18.09 -15.27
N LYS A 158 9.23 -17.17 -15.45
CA LYS A 158 10.49 -17.44 -16.17
C LYS A 158 11.32 -18.54 -15.50
N ALA A 159 11.37 -18.58 -14.17
CA ALA A 159 12.20 -19.51 -13.43
C ALA A 159 11.52 -20.88 -13.19
N GLU A 160 10.23 -20.88 -12.88
CA GLU A 160 9.48 -22.06 -12.42
C GLU A 160 8.57 -22.65 -13.52
N GLY A 161 8.39 -21.94 -14.64
CA GLY A 161 7.54 -22.37 -15.76
C GLY A 161 6.04 -22.41 -15.44
N ARG A 162 5.61 -21.72 -14.38
CA ARG A 162 4.22 -21.68 -13.91
C ARG A 162 3.89 -20.33 -13.29
N ASP A 163 2.61 -20.00 -13.28
CA ASP A 163 2.12 -18.74 -12.71
C ASP A 163 2.23 -18.72 -11.17
N LEU A 164 2.66 -17.58 -10.63
CA LEU A 164 2.85 -17.36 -9.20
C LEU A 164 1.52 -17.44 -8.42
N TYR A 165 0.43 -16.93 -8.98
CA TYR A 165 -0.88 -16.98 -8.33
C TYR A 165 -1.39 -18.42 -8.24
N ILE A 166 -1.30 -19.20 -9.33
CA ILE A 166 -1.67 -20.62 -9.32
C ILE A 166 -0.87 -21.38 -8.26
N SER A 167 0.46 -21.21 -8.27
CA SER A 167 1.37 -21.87 -7.31
C SER A 167 1.02 -21.51 -5.85
N GLY A 168 0.75 -20.24 -5.59
CA GLY A 168 0.34 -19.78 -4.26
C GLY A 168 -1.01 -20.32 -3.82
N LYS A 169 -2.01 -20.39 -4.72
CA LYS A 169 -3.33 -20.97 -4.40
C LYS A 169 -3.25 -22.47 -4.08
N GLU A 170 -2.41 -23.21 -4.78
CA GLU A 170 -2.17 -24.63 -4.50
C GLU A 170 -1.53 -24.83 -3.12
N LEU A 171 -0.61 -23.95 -2.73
CA LEU A 171 -0.01 -23.97 -1.38
C LEU A 171 -1.04 -23.62 -0.31
N GLU A 172 -1.87 -22.61 -0.51
CA GLU A 172 -2.97 -22.32 0.43
C GLU A 172 -3.87 -23.55 0.61
N GLU A 173 -4.28 -24.20 -0.50
CA GLU A 173 -5.15 -25.38 -0.40
C GLU A 173 -4.47 -26.52 0.37
N ARG A 174 -3.17 -26.73 0.15
CA ARG A 174 -2.42 -27.78 0.84
C ARG A 174 -2.22 -27.51 2.32
N HIS A 175 -1.94 -26.27 2.71
CA HIS A 175 -1.51 -25.93 4.07
C HIS A 175 -2.65 -25.38 4.94
N HIS A 176 -3.64 -24.69 4.37
CA HIS A 176 -4.66 -23.97 5.14
C HIS A 176 -6.01 -24.68 5.20
N LYS A 177 -6.38 -25.43 4.14
CA LYS A 177 -7.62 -26.19 4.11
C LYS A 177 -7.75 -27.16 5.30
N PRO A 178 -6.70 -27.93 5.69
CA PRO A 178 -6.80 -28.82 6.85
C PRO A 178 -7.03 -28.06 8.17
N VAL A 179 -6.38 -26.90 8.33
CA VAL A 179 -6.51 -26.05 9.53
C VAL A 179 -7.94 -25.51 9.63
N HIS A 180 -8.48 -24.97 8.54
CA HIS A 180 -9.85 -24.46 8.51
C HIS A 180 -10.91 -25.54 8.70
N GLU A 181 -10.70 -26.74 8.17
CA GLU A 181 -11.60 -27.87 8.40
C GLU A 181 -11.59 -28.32 9.86
N ALA A 182 -10.41 -28.36 10.50
CA ALA A 182 -10.29 -28.65 11.93
C ALA A 182 -10.98 -27.57 12.80
N GLU A 183 -10.76 -26.29 12.51
CA GLU A 183 -11.45 -25.17 13.19
C GLU A 183 -12.97 -25.27 13.05
N ARG A 184 -13.47 -25.57 11.85
CA ARG A 184 -14.90 -25.76 11.60
C ARG A 184 -15.47 -26.97 12.33
N ALA A 185 -14.71 -28.07 12.42
CA ALA A 185 -15.13 -29.25 13.17
C ALA A 185 -15.24 -28.97 14.67
N ILE A 186 -14.26 -28.26 15.24
CA ILE A 186 -14.28 -27.80 16.64
C ILE A 186 -15.52 -26.93 16.88
N GLN A 187 -15.71 -25.88 16.08
CA GLN A 187 -16.87 -24.97 16.22
C GLN A 187 -18.22 -25.70 16.08
N ARG A 188 -18.33 -26.70 15.19
CA ARG A 188 -19.54 -27.52 15.07
C ARG A 188 -19.77 -28.35 16.34
N SER A 189 -18.73 -28.98 16.88
CA SER A 189 -18.82 -29.76 18.11
C SER A 189 -19.20 -28.91 19.33
N ASP A 190 -18.65 -27.71 19.46
CA ASP A 190 -18.97 -26.78 20.55
C ASP A 190 -20.42 -26.28 20.47
N ARG A 191 -20.89 -25.93 19.27
CA ARG A 191 -22.31 -25.57 19.04
C ARG A 191 -23.26 -26.73 19.35
N GLN A 192 -22.85 -27.97 19.08
CA GLN A 192 -23.67 -29.15 19.35
C GLN A 192 -23.71 -29.48 20.85
N ARG A 193 -22.60 -29.28 21.57
CA ARG A 193 -22.55 -29.38 23.05
C ARG A 193 -23.42 -28.31 23.73
N GLN A 194 -23.37 -27.06 23.26
CA GLN A 194 -24.22 -25.99 23.79
C GLN A 194 -25.72 -26.23 23.55
N ARG A 195 -26.09 -26.91 22.47
CA ARG A 195 -27.49 -27.30 22.17
C ARG A 195 -28.00 -28.51 22.95
N THR A 196 -27.12 -29.33 23.51
CA THR A 196 -27.46 -30.57 24.23
C THR A 196 -27.24 -30.47 25.75
N GLY A 197 -26.86 -29.28 26.24
CA GLY A 197 -26.76 -29.02 27.69
C GLY A 197 -28.11 -29.19 28.40
N PRO A 198 -28.13 -29.74 29.63
CA PRO A 198 -29.37 -30.04 30.33
C PRO A 198 -30.16 -28.74 30.57
N GLN A 199 -31.45 -28.76 30.21
CA GLN A 199 -32.41 -27.78 30.73
C GLN A 199 -32.46 -27.98 32.24
N MET A 200 -31.82 -27.07 32.98
CA MET A 200 -32.11 -26.86 34.40
C MET A 200 -33.34 -25.97 34.54
#